data_AF-H0T2B7-F1
#
_entry.id   AF-H0T2B7-F1
#
_cell.length_a   1.000
_cell.length_b   1.000
_cell.length_c   1.000
_cell.angle_alpha   90.00
_cell.angle_beta   90.00
_cell.angle_gamma   90.00
#
_symmetry.space_group_name_H-M   'P 1'
#
loop_
_entity.id
_entity.type
_entity.pdbx_description
1 polymer ?
#
loop_
_entity_poly.entity_id
_entity_poly.type
_entity_poly.pdbx_seq_one_letter_code
_entity_poly.pdbx_strand_id
1 'polypeptide(L)'
;MLIRSVISGALAGLLSLAAAKAQDTRNLLESKESLYNNIYVYEQAPYRSMTFGHNRRIYTESVYNTRDELDLPVDYTRFMTASVMYAKTVNSILEIGFGGGRTAWYLHRFLPKVQVTSVELDPTVLELAKKYFGIKEEPNFHVANRDGRLFVQESKERYDIILIDAYRGPFVPFHLLTKEFYQLVKDHLAEGGVVAQNVEPSTMLFDAAVKTIHSVFPQVDFYEAGGNIVMVAYPGDERKPEDLAGVAQERDKEFGFRYKLADMLAQRKRIDIDNGQVIDAKAKVLTDDFAPVEALKSIERHNKKLP
;
A
#
# COMPACT_ATOMS: atom_id res chain seq x y z
N MET A 1 13.26 11.21 -21.39
CA MET A 1 14.64 10.98 -21.87
C MET A 1 15.61 11.48 -20.82
N LEU A 2 15.87 10.64 -19.82
CA LEU A 2 16.95 10.63 -18.81
C LEU A 2 16.53 9.54 -17.81
N ILE A 3 17.48 8.77 -17.28
CA ILE A 3 17.34 7.44 -16.65
C ILE A 3 17.32 6.29 -17.66
N ARG A 4 18.31 6.25 -18.57
CA ARG A 4 18.82 5.01 -19.18
C ARG A 4 20.25 5.21 -19.65
N SER A 5 21.21 5.36 -18.75
CA SER A 5 22.62 5.09 -19.06
C SER A 5 23.43 5.02 -17.76
N VAL A 6 24.16 3.92 -17.54
CA VAL A 6 25.63 3.86 -17.40
C VAL A 6 26.03 2.45 -16.91
N ILE A 7 27.19 2.02 -17.41
CA ILE A 7 28.07 0.90 -17.03
C ILE A 7 28.04 -0.33 -17.96
N SER A 8 28.86 -0.24 -18.99
CA SER A 8 29.58 -1.37 -19.59
C SER A 8 31.03 -1.30 -19.11
N GLY A 9 31.56 -2.41 -18.59
CA GLY A 9 32.97 -2.57 -18.22
C GLY A 9 33.25 -4.00 -17.78
N ALA A 10 33.90 -4.77 -18.64
CA ALA A 10 34.23 -6.17 -18.41
C ALA A 10 35.43 -6.32 -17.46
N LEU A 11 35.38 -7.29 -16.55
CA LEU A 11 36.56 -8.02 -16.10
C LEU A 11 36.18 -9.47 -15.76
N ALA A 12 36.82 -10.40 -16.46
CA ALA A 12 36.72 -11.83 -16.21
C ALA A 12 37.43 -12.21 -14.92
N GLY A 13 36.75 -12.98 -14.07
CA GLY A 13 37.31 -13.61 -12.88
C GLY A 13 36.47 -14.82 -12.51
N LEU A 14 36.95 -16.01 -12.86
CA LEU A 14 36.43 -17.29 -12.40
C LEU A 14 36.61 -17.36 -10.87
N LEU A 15 35.54 -17.15 -10.13
CA LEU A 15 35.44 -17.44 -8.70
C LEU A 15 34.14 -18.20 -8.47
N SER A 16 34.31 -19.43 -8.01
CA SER A 16 33.26 -20.33 -7.55
C SER A 16 32.32 -19.62 -6.56
N LEU A 17 31.12 -19.25 -7.02
CA LEU A 17 30.05 -18.79 -6.15
C LEU A 17 29.39 -19.99 -5.49
N ALA A 18 29.92 -20.41 -4.34
CA ALA A 18 29.09 -21.06 -3.35
C ALA A 18 27.98 -20.05 -2.98
N ALA A 19 26.75 -20.34 -3.36
CA ALA A 19 25.60 -19.55 -2.95
C ALA A 19 25.43 -19.69 -1.43
N ALA A 20 26.07 -18.81 -0.66
CA ALA A 20 25.74 -18.61 0.73
C ALA A 20 24.29 -18.12 0.78
N LYS A 21 23.36 -18.98 1.21
CA LYS A 21 22.03 -18.52 1.62
C LYS A 21 22.28 -17.49 2.72
N ALA A 22 21.93 -16.23 2.49
CA ALA A 22 21.93 -15.24 3.54
C ALA A 22 20.98 -15.75 4.65
N GLN A 23 21.56 -16.15 5.78
CA GLN A 23 20.79 -16.50 6.97
C GLN A 23 20.26 -15.18 7.52
N ASP A 24 18.94 -15.09 7.71
CA ASP A 24 18.34 -13.92 8.36
C ASP A 24 18.96 -13.77 9.76
N THR A 25 19.68 -12.67 9.99
CA THR A 25 20.45 -12.45 11.22
C THR A 25 19.62 -11.78 12.32
N ARG A 26 18.35 -11.45 12.04
CA ARG A 26 17.44 -10.85 13.03
C ARG A 26 17.03 -11.91 14.07
N ASN A 27 16.75 -11.47 15.30
CA ASN A 27 16.26 -12.35 16.36
C ASN A 27 14.82 -12.76 16.07
N LEU A 28 14.55 -14.04 15.79
CA LEU A 28 13.18 -14.53 15.57
C LEU A 28 12.44 -14.60 16.92
N LEU A 29 11.39 -13.80 17.08
CA LEU A 29 10.54 -13.82 18.27
C LEU A 29 9.45 -14.90 18.19
N GLU A 30 8.80 -15.01 17.03
CA GLU A 30 7.72 -15.97 16.81
C GLU A 30 7.55 -16.28 15.31
N SER A 31 7.13 -17.51 15.00
CA SER A 31 6.70 -17.90 13.66
C SER A 31 5.37 -18.66 13.73
N LYS A 32 4.43 -18.35 12.85
CA LYS A 32 3.14 -19.03 12.75
C LYS A 32 2.78 -19.30 11.29
N GLU A 33 2.14 -20.43 11.05
CA GLU A 33 1.49 -20.74 9.78
C GLU A 33 -0.02 -20.51 9.93
N SER A 34 -0.62 -19.82 8.96
CA SER A 34 -2.05 -19.60 8.86
C SER A 34 -2.60 -20.21 7.57
N LEU A 35 -3.91 -20.11 7.36
CA LEU A 35 -4.54 -20.48 6.08
C LEU A 35 -4.04 -19.62 4.90
N TYR A 36 -3.44 -18.47 5.17
CA TYR A 36 -3.11 -17.46 4.17
C TYR A 36 -1.60 -17.25 3.99
N ASN A 37 -0.82 -17.35 5.08
CA ASN A 37 0.59 -16.93 5.13
C ASN A 37 1.43 -17.80 6.06
N ASN A 38 2.74 -17.84 5.79
CA ASN A 38 3.76 -18.18 6.77
C ASN A 38 4.29 -16.87 7.36
N ILE A 39 4.05 -16.60 8.63
CA ILE A 39 4.31 -15.30 9.26
C ILE A 39 5.47 -15.44 10.24
N TYR A 40 6.41 -14.51 10.17
CA TYR A 40 7.55 -14.43 11.08
C TYR A 40 7.60 -13.04 11.72
N VAL A 41 7.82 -12.99 13.02
CA VAL A 41 8.08 -11.77 13.77
C VAL A 41 9.53 -11.77 14.22
N TYR A 42 10.28 -10.79 13.74
CA TYR A 42 11.68 -10.60 14.11
C TYR A 42 11.87 -9.36 14.96
N GLU A 43 12.92 -9.36 15.77
CA GLU A 43 13.39 -8.21 16.54
C GLU A 43 14.83 -7.87 16.16
N GLN A 44 15.05 -6.58 15.95
CA GLN A 44 16.34 -5.94 15.87
C GLN A 44 16.18 -4.57 16.53
N ALA A 45 16.38 -4.51 17.84
CA ALA A 45 16.04 -3.36 18.66
C ALA A 45 16.59 -2.04 18.04
N PRO A 46 15.76 -0.98 17.98
CA PRO A 46 14.42 -0.87 18.58
C PRO A 46 13.27 -1.40 17.71
N TYR A 47 13.55 -2.04 16.58
CA TYR A 47 12.51 -2.42 15.61
C TYR A 47 12.03 -3.86 15.78
N ARG A 48 10.73 -4.04 15.56
CA ARG A 48 10.11 -5.33 15.30
C ARG A 48 9.53 -5.34 13.90
N SER A 49 9.77 -6.41 13.15
CA SER A 49 9.26 -6.55 11.79
C SER A 49 8.39 -7.78 11.66
N MET A 50 7.24 -7.63 11.02
CA MET A 50 6.40 -8.75 10.60
C MET A 50 6.70 -9.01 9.14
N THR A 51 6.91 -10.27 8.81
CA THR A 51 7.25 -10.67 7.45
C THR A 51 6.49 -11.90 7.01
N PHE A 52 6.13 -11.98 5.73
CA PHE A 52 5.47 -13.13 5.14
C PHE A 52 6.44 -13.95 4.28
N GLY A 53 6.43 -15.26 4.46
CA GLY A 53 7.18 -16.22 3.67
C GLY A 53 6.40 -16.67 2.44
N HIS A 54 6.99 -16.50 1.25
CA HIS A 54 6.44 -17.02 -0.01
C HIS A 54 7.56 -17.50 -0.94
N ASN A 55 7.46 -18.72 -1.49
CA ASN A 55 8.45 -19.30 -2.43
C ASN A 55 9.92 -19.18 -1.97
N ARG A 56 10.19 -19.43 -0.67
CA ARG A 56 11.52 -19.30 -0.02
C ARG A 56 12.05 -17.86 0.06
N ARG A 57 11.22 -16.84 -0.21
CA ARG A 57 11.50 -15.42 0.01
C ARG A 57 10.70 -14.92 1.20
N ILE A 58 11.19 -13.85 1.83
CA ILE A 58 10.58 -13.19 2.97
C ILE A 58 10.29 -11.74 2.56
N TYR A 59 9.04 -11.31 2.74
CA TYR A 59 8.56 -9.98 2.42
C TYR A 59 8.28 -9.23 3.71
N THR A 60 8.80 -8.01 3.86
CA THR A 60 8.52 -7.20 5.06
C THR A 60 7.19 -6.49 4.88
N GLU A 61 6.23 -6.84 5.73
CA GLU A 61 4.86 -6.33 5.68
C GLU A 61 4.68 -5.14 6.60
N SER A 62 5.41 -5.13 7.73
CA SER A 62 5.33 -4.04 8.68
C SER A 62 6.56 -3.95 9.57
N VAL A 63 6.89 -2.73 10.00
CA VAL A 63 7.94 -2.45 10.96
C VAL A 63 7.39 -1.53 12.04
N TYR A 64 7.62 -1.89 13.30
CA TYR A 64 7.22 -1.14 14.48
C TYR A 64 8.46 -0.72 15.27
N ASN A 65 8.57 0.57 15.59
CA ASN A 65 9.57 1.07 16.52
C ASN A 65 9.04 0.94 17.97
N THR A 66 9.63 0.03 18.73
CA THR A 66 9.22 -0.27 20.12
C THR A 66 9.47 0.87 21.10
N ARG A 67 10.21 1.91 20.70
CA ARG A 67 10.50 3.10 21.52
C ARG A 67 9.66 4.32 21.14
N ASP A 68 8.94 4.26 20.02
CA ASP A 68 8.20 5.39 19.49
C ASP A 68 7.02 4.91 18.64
N GLU A 69 5.82 4.94 19.22
CA GLU A 69 4.62 4.44 18.54
C GLU A 69 4.13 5.31 17.38
N LEU A 70 4.69 6.51 17.19
CA LEU A 70 4.33 7.41 16.09
C LEU A 70 5.35 7.34 14.95
N ASP A 71 6.39 6.52 15.08
CA ASP A 71 7.36 6.29 14.03
C ASP A 71 6.81 5.29 13.01
N LEU A 72 6.99 5.63 11.74
CA LEU A 72 6.63 4.84 10.57
C LEU A 72 7.93 4.54 9.79
N PRO A 73 8.66 3.45 10.09
CA PRO A 73 9.94 3.16 9.45
C PRO A 73 9.83 2.76 7.97
N VAL A 74 8.64 2.34 7.53
CA VAL A 74 8.39 1.93 6.14
C VAL A 74 7.80 3.11 5.37
N ASP A 75 8.53 3.64 4.39
CA ASP A 75 8.23 4.95 3.80
C ASP A 75 6.83 5.07 3.19
N TYR A 76 6.32 4.05 2.49
CA TYR A 76 4.98 4.11 1.87
C TYR A 76 3.88 4.37 2.89
N THR A 77 4.01 3.86 4.13
CA THR A 77 3.01 4.06 5.19
C THR A 77 2.87 5.54 5.55
N ARG A 78 3.94 6.33 5.40
CA ARG A 78 3.90 7.79 5.57
C ARG A 78 3.09 8.43 4.45
N PHE A 79 3.37 8.07 3.19
CA PHE A 79 2.70 8.66 2.03
C PHE A 79 1.24 8.25 1.89
N MET A 80 0.81 7.12 2.47
CA MET A 80 -0.61 6.78 2.57
C MET A 80 -1.41 7.86 3.31
N THR A 81 -0.79 8.58 4.26
CA THR A 81 -1.41 9.71 4.98
C THR A 81 -1.63 10.94 4.10
N ALA A 82 -0.99 11.03 2.92
CA ALA A 82 -1.21 12.12 1.98
C ALA A 82 -2.70 12.23 1.58
N SER A 83 -3.44 11.11 1.55
CA SER A 83 -4.90 11.07 1.37
C SER A 83 -5.66 12.07 2.25
N VAL A 84 -5.13 12.33 3.45
CA VAL A 84 -5.70 13.27 4.41
C VAL A 84 -5.72 14.70 3.87
N MET A 85 -4.83 15.15 2.98
CA MET A 85 -4.94 16.50 2.37
C MET A 85 -5.91 16.56 1.19
N TYR A 86 -6.30 15.40 0.65
CA TYR A 86 -7.21 15.32 -0.47
C TYR A 86 -8.67 15.29 -0.01
N ALA A 87 -9.01 14.50 1.00
CA ALA A 87 -10.40 14.35 1.44
C ALA A 87 -11.06 15.70 1.79
N LYS A 88 -12.34 15.90 1.46
CA LYS A 88 -13.06 17.14 1.82
C LYS A 88 -13.23 17.25 3.35
N THR A 89 -13.65 16.16 3.97
CA THR A 89 -13.78 15.97 5.42
C THR A 89 -12.92 14.80 5.88
N VAL A 90 -12.66 14.67 7.18
CA VAL A 90 -11.89 13.55 7.75
C VAL A 90 -12.56 13.12 9.04
N ASN A 91 -13.62 12.32 8.93
CA ASN A 91 -14.38 11.76 10.06
C ASN A 91 -14.32 10.23 10.09
N SER A 92 -14.07 9.59 8.94
CA SER A 92 -14.11 8.14 8.77
C SER A 92 -13.02 7.65 7.81
N ILE A 93 -12.28 6.62 8.23
CA ILE A 93 -11.21 6.00 7.48
C ILE A 93 -11.43 4.48 7.48
N LEU A 94 -11.43 3.88 6.30
CA LEU A 94 -11.38 2.44 6.11
C LEU A 94 -9.99 2.06 5.58
N GLU A 95 -9.33 1.08 6.18
CA GLU A 95 -8.13 0.43 5.66
C GLU A 95 -8.48 -1.01 5.24
N ILE A 96 -8.26 -1.34 3.98
CA ILE A 96 -8.37 -2.69 3.43
C ILE A 96 -6.97 -3.28 3.38
N GLY A 97 -6.77 -4.35 4.15
CA GLY A 97 -5.44 -4.78 4.58
C GLY A 97 -5.13 -4.21 5.97
N PHE A 98 -3.97 -4.59 6.49
CA PHE A 98 -3.56 -4.20 7.84
C PHE A 98 -2.06 -4.32 8.01
N GLY A 99 -1.47 -5.43 7.57
CA GLY A 99 -0.06 -5.74 7.82
C GLY A 99 0.20 -5.79 9.33
N GLY A 100 0.89 -4.78 9.87
CA GLY A 100 1.09 -4.61 11.32
C GLY A 100 0.25 -3.49 11.95
N GLY A 101 -0.70 -2.94 11.20
CA GLY A 101 -1.63 -1.87 11.62
C GLY A 101 -1.01 -0.49 11.76
N ARG A 102 0.20 -0.27 11.23
CA ARG A 102 0.99 0.92 11.56
C ARG A 102 0.46 2.20 10.91
N THR A 103 0.01 2.14 9.67
CA THR A 103 -0.62 3.28 8.97
C THR A 103 -1.91 3.71 9.67
N ALA A 104 -2.85 2.79 9.85
CA ALA A 104 -4.11 3.08 10.54
C ALA A 104 -3.91 3.50 12.01
N TRP A 105 -2.96 2.87 12.74
CA TRP A 105 -2.64 3.28 14.11
C TRP A 105 -2.09 4.71 14.17
N TYR A 106 -1.19 5.07 13.26
CA TYR A 106 -0.66 6.43 13.16
C TYR A 106 -1.78 7.45 12.95
N LEU A 107 -2.68 7.19 12.00
CA LEU A 107 -3.84 8.05 11.74
C LEU A 107 -4.74 8.16 12.97
N HIS A 108 -5.04 7.05 13.64
CA HIS A 108 -5.82 7.05 14.89
C HIS A 108 -5.18 7.88 16.01
N ARG A 109 -3.85 7.79 16.21
CA ARG A 109 -3.15 8.59 17.22
C ARG A 109 -3.24 10.10 16.96
N PHE A 110 -3.09 10.52 15.70
CA PHE A 110 -3.15 11.95 15.33
C PHE A 110 -4.58 12.47 15.14
N LEU A 111 -5.52 11.59 14.86
CA LEU A 111 -6.93 11.90 14.60
C LEU A 111 -7.84 11.14 15.59
N PRO A 112 -7.73 11.38 16.91
CA PRO A 112 -8.37 10.52 17.93
C PRO A 112 -9.90 10.54 17.92
N LYS A 113 -10.52 11.46 17.16
CA LYS A 113 -11.99 11.56 16.98
C LYS A 113 -12.50 10.91 15.69
N VAL A 114 -11.58 10.51 14.80
CA VAL A 114 -11.90 9.92 13.50
C VAL A 114 -12.12 8.43 13.69
N GLN A 115 -13.18 7.90 13.09
CA GLN A 115 -13.44 6.47 13.11
C GLN A 115 -12.50 5.77 12.13
N VAL A 116 -11.58 4.96 12.65
CA VAL A 116 -10.64 4.19 11.86
C VAL A 116 -11.01 2.71 11.95
N THR A 117 -11.32 2.10 10.80
CA THR A 117 -11.58 0.66 10.70
C THR A 117 -10.56 0.03 9.77
N SER A 118 -9.81 -0.96 10.23
CA SER A 118 -8.98 -1.81 9.37
C SER A 118 -9.61 -3.18 9.16
N VAL A 119 -9.40 -3.78 7.98
CA VAL A 119 -9.96 -5.07 7.61
C VAL A 119 -8.85 -6.01 7.17
N GLU A 120 -8.60 -7.05 7.95
CA GLU A 120 -7.54 -8.04 7.72
C GLU A 120 -8.14 -9.44 7.53
N LEU A 121 -7.71 -10.11 6.48
CA LEU A 121 -8.19 -11.45 6.15
C LEU A 121 -7.63 -12.51 7.12
N ASP A 122 -6.36 -12.37 7.50
CA ASP A 122 -5.63 -13.36 8.27
C ASP A 122 -5.74 -13.11 9.79
N PRO A 123 -6.49 -13.93 10.55
CA PRO A 123 -6.65 -13.72 11.98
C PRO A 123 -5.32 -13.86 12.75
N THR A 124 -4.36 -14.61 12.21
CA THR A 124 -3.03 -14.78 12.81
C THR A 124 -2.22 -13.48 12.74
N VAL A 125 -2.38 -12.69 11.66
CA VAL A 125 -1.77 -11.37 11.54
C VAL A 125 -2.28 -10.45 12.65
N LEU A 126 -3.60 -10.45 12.90
CA LEU A 126 -4.21 -9.65 13.96
C LEU A 126 -3.72 -10.03 15.36
N GLU A 127 -3.62 -11.32 15.64
CA GLU A 127 -3.08 -11.82 16.89
C GLU A 127 -1.64 -11.32 17.12
N LEU A 128 -0.78 -11.48 16.13
CA LEU A 128 0.63 -11.09 16.22
C LEU A 128 0.79 -9.56 16.29
N ALA A 129 -0.04 -8.80 15.59
CA ALA A 129 -0.04 -7.34 15.67
C ALA A 129 -0.43 -6.84 17.08
N LYS A 130 -1.47 -7.42 17.69
CA LYS A 130 -1.85 -7.13 19.07
C LYS A 130 -0.72 -7.47 20.06
N LYS A 131 -0.02 -8.58 19.82
CA LYS A 131 1.06 -9.06 20.70
C LYS A 131 2.36 -8.26 20.57
N TYR A 132 2.75 -7.86 19.35
CA TYR A 132 4.11 -7.34 19.09
C TYR A 132 4.16 -5.91 18.54
N PHE A 133 3.09 -5.37 17.98
CA PHE A 133 3.06 -4.12 17.21
C PHE A 133 2.31 -2.97 17.91
N GLY A 134 1.99 -3.15 19.20
CA GLY A 134 1.35 -2.12 20.02
C GLY A 134 -0.11 -1.82 19.66
N ILE A 135 -0.73 -2.68 18.84
CA ILE A 135 -2.13 -2.54 18.43
C ILE A 135 -3.05 -2.97 19.58
N LYS A 136 -4.03 -2.14 19.89
CA LYS A 136 -5.08 -2.42 20.87
C LYS A 136 -6.40 -1.84 20.39
N GLU A 137 -7.50 -2.44 20.83
CA GLU A 137 -8.83 -1.90 20.57
C GLU A 137 -9.03 -0.61 21.35
N GLU A 138 -9.59 0.39 20.68
CA GLU A 138 -9.94 1.68 21.27
C GLU A 138 -11.27 2.19 20.68
N PRO A 139 -11.96 3.14 21.33
CA PRO A 139 -13.31 3.54 20.92
C PRO A 139 -13.46 3.95 19.46
N ASN A 140 -12.42 4.54 18.86
CA ASN A 140 -12.42 4.98 17.46
C ASN A 140 -11.44 4.20 16.58
N PHE A 141 -10.97 3.03 17.03
CA PHE A 141 -10.07 2.17 16.29
C PHE A 141 -10.54 0.72 16.34
N HIS A 142 -10.99 0.23 15.20
CA HIS A 142 -11.57 -1.10 15.04
C HIS A 142 -10.77 -1.91 14.03
N VAL A 143 -10.63 -3.20 14.31
CA VAL A 143 -10.00 -4.13 13.38
C VAL A 143 -10.92 -5.32 13.17
N ALA A 144 -11.37 -5.51 11.93
CA ALA A 144 -12.27 -6.58 11.55
C ALA A 144 -11.51 -7.72 10.87
N ASN A 145 -11.76 -8.96 11.28
CA ASN A 145 -11.26 -10.13 10.57
C ASN A 145 -12.22 -10.55 9.46
N ARG A 146 -12.00 -10.03 8.24
CA ARG A 146 -12.82 -10.26 7.05
C ARG A 146 -12.00 -10.09 5.78
N ASP A 147 -12.50 -10.64 4.68
CA ASP A 147 -12.02 -10.26 3.35
C ASP A 147 -12.40 -8.81 3.06
N GLY A 148 -11.44 -8.03 2.57
CA GLY A 148 -11.61 -6.60 2.34
C GLY A 148 -12.70 -6.26 1.32
N ARG A 149 -12.79 -7.04 0.24
CA ARG A 149 -13.81 -6.81 -0.79
C ARG A 149 -15.19 -7.18 -0.28
N LEU A 150 -15.32 -8.33 0.39
CA LEU A 150 -16.59 -8.72 1.02
C LEU A 150 -17.04 -7.72 2.09
N PHE A 151 -16.12 -7.22 2.90
CA PHE A 151 -16.43 -6.22 3.91
C PHE A 151 -17.04 -4.96 3.30
N VAL A 152 -16.44 -4.43 2.23
CA VAL A 152 -17.00 -3.25 1.54
C VAL A 152 -18.36 -3.59 0.91
N GLN A 153 -18.51 -4.76 0.30
CA GLN A 153 -19.77 -5.17 -0.33
C GLN A 153 -20.93 -5.32 0.68
N GLU A 154 -20.65 -5.75 1.91
CA GLU A 154 -21.63 -5.92 2.98
C GLU A 154 -21.89 -4.63 3.77
N SER A 155 -20.96 -3.68 3.71
CA SER A 155 -21.06 -2.40 4.42
C SER A 155 -22.17 -1.52 3.84
N LYS A 156 -22.78 -0.72 4.71
CA LYS A 156 -23.68 0.38 4.32
C LYS A 156 -23.04 1.75 4.57
N GLU A 157 -21.85 1.75 5.16
CA GLU A 157 -21.14 2.95 5.57
C GLU A 157 -20.42 3.57 4.38
N ARG A 158 -20.23 4.89 4.44
CA ARG A 158 -19.39 5.63 3.51
C ARG A 158 -18.21 6.22 4.26
N TYR A 159 -17.07 6.27 3.60
CA TYR A 159 -15.81 6.70 4.20
C TYR A 159 -15.26 7.94 3.51
N ASP A 160 -14.70 8.86 4.30
CA ASP A 160 -13.98 10.01 3.76
C ASP A 160 -12.67 9.57 3.09
N ILE A 161 -12.02 8.55 3.65
CA ILE A 161 -10.78 7.99 3.14
C ILE A 161 -10.87 6.46 3.14
N ILE A 162 -10.55 5.85 2.01
CA ILE A 162 -10.30 4.41 1.90
C ILE A 162 -8.82 4.19 1.58
N LEU A 163 -8.14 3.41 2.39
CA LEU A 163 -6.75 2.99 2.20
C LEU A 163 -6.76 1.54 1.71
N ILE A 164 -6.03 1.24 0.64
CA ILE A 164 -5.87 -0.12 0.12
C ILE A 164 -4.39 -0.49 0.26
N ASP A 165 -4.10 -1.36 1.23
CA ASP A 165 -2.77 -1.83 1.58
C ASP A 165 -2.81 -3.34 1.89
N ALA A 166 -3.33 -4.10 0.91
CA ALA A 166 -3.51 -5.54 1.04
C ALA A 166 -2.55 -6.26 0.09
N TYR A 167 -1.56 -6.94 0.65
CA TYR A 167 -0.58 -7.72 -0.09
C TYR A 167 -0.62 -9.21 0.29
N ARG A 168 -0.29 -10.06 -0.68
CA ARG A 168 0.05 -11.47 -0.44
C ARG A 168 1.36 -11.78 -1.16
N GLY A 169 2.45 -11.79 -0.39
CA GLY A 169 3.80 -11.80 -0.97
C GLY A 169 4.03 -10.53 -1.79
N PRO A 170 4.52 -10.60 -3.04
CA PRO A 170 4.88 -9.41 -3.81
C PRO A 170 3.69 -8.70 -4.50
N PHE A 171 2.45 -9.18 -4.36
CA PHE A 171 1.34 -8.66 -5.16
C PHE A 171 0.10 -8.35 -4.34
N VAL A 172 -0.61 -7.29 -4.74
CA VAL A 172 -1.99 -7.05 -4.34
C VAL A 172 -2.88 -8.14 -4.96
N PRO A 173 -3.75 -8.82 -4.19
CA PRO A 173 -4.68 -9.80 -4.73
C PRO A 173 -5.48 -9.23 -5.91
N PHE A 174 -5.54 -9.99 -7.00
CA PHE A 174 -6.14 -9.53 -8.26
C PHE A 174 -7.55 -8.95 -8.10
N HIS A 175 -8.39 -9.57 -7.27
CA HIS A 175 -9.77 -9.14 -7.05
C HIS A 175 -9.89 -7.77 -6.34
N LEU A 176 -8.78 -7.20 -5.85
CA LEU A 176 -8.66 -5.85 -5.30
C LEU A 176 -8.04 -4.85 -6.30
N LEU A 177 -7.86 -5.26 -7.56
CA LEU A 177 -7.32 -4.44 -8.64
C LEU A 177 -8.27 -4.33 -9.85
N THR A 178 -9.49 -4.87 -9.74
CA THR A 178 -10.46 -4.87 -10.84
C THR A 178 -11.27 -3.58 -10.90
N LYS A 179 -11.80 -3.27 -12.07
CA LYS A 179 -12.71 -2.14 -12.29
C LYS A 179 -13.92 -2.22 -11.36
N GLU A 180 -14.47 -3.42 -11.19
CA GLU A 180 -15.63 -3.67 -10.33
C GLU A 180 -15.30 -3.40 -8.86
N PHE A 181 -14.12 -3.80 -8.40
CA PHE A 181 -13.67 -3.47 -7.05
C PHE A 181 -13.45 -1.97 -6.87
N TYR A 182 -12.80 -1.29 -7.81
CA TYR A 182 -12.65 0.17 -7.71
C TYR A 182 -13.98 0.91 -7.78
N GLN A 183 -14.95 0.40 -8.56
CA GLN A 183 -16.31 0.95 -8.59
C GLN A 183 -16.99 0.74 -7.23
N LEU A 184 -16.87 -0.45 -6.63
CA LEU A 184 -17.35 -0.72 -5.28
C LEU A 184 -16.73 0.23 -4.24
N VAL A 185 -15.41 0.46 -4.31
CA VAL A 185 -14.71 1.44 -3.46
C VAL A 185 -15.25 2.85 -3.68
N LYS A 186 -15.40 3.29 -4.93
CA LYS A 186 -15.98 4.60 -5.28
C LYS A 186 -17.38 4.77 -4.73
N ASP A 187 -18.20 3.72 -4.81
CA ASP A 187 -19.58 3.73 -4.31
C ASP A 187 -19.67 3.79 -2.79
N HIS A 188 -18.56 3.54 -2.07
CA HIS A 188 -18.44 3.67 -0.61
C HIS A 188 -17.65 4.91 -0.17
N LEU A 189 -17.28 5.80 -1.09
CA LEU A 189 -16.75 7.11 -0.71
C LEU A 189 -17.89 8.03 -0.26
N ALA A 190 -17.62 8.82 0.78
CA ALA A 190 -18.40 9.98 1.15
C ALA A 190 -18.23 11.09 0.10
N GLU A 191 -19.06 12.14 0.16
CA GLU A 191 -18.92 13.28 -0.76
C GLU A 191 -17.55 13.95 -0.59
N GLY A 192 -16.76 13.99 -1.66
CA GLY A 192 -15.38 14.49 -1.62
C GLY A 192 -14.38 13.54 -0.96
N GLY A 193 -14.77 12.28 -0.72
CA GLY A 193 -13.88 11.23 -0.24
C GLY A 193 -12.85 10.79 -1.27
N VAL A 194 -11.80 10.11 -0.81
CA VAL A 194 -10.68 9.65 -1.64
C VAL A 194 -10.27 8.22 -1.33
N VAL A 195 -9.58 7.60 -2.29
CA VAL A 195 -8.87 6.35 -2.07
C VAL A 195 -7.35 6.59 -2.17
N ALA A 196 -6.57 5.98 -1.28
CA ALA A 196 -5.14 5.81 -1.46
C ALA A 196 -4.78 4.34 -1.55
N GLN A 197 -3.88 3.97 -2.46
CA GLN A 197 -3.47 2.59 -2.66
C GLN A 197 -1.96 2.49 -2.81
N ASN A 198 -1.37 1.57 -2.04
CA ASN A 198 0.02 1.17 -2.18
C ASN A 198 0.16 0.12 -3.29
N VAL A 199 1.02 0.36 -4.28
CA VAL A 199 1.34 -0.55 -5.39
C VAL A 199 2.85 -0.67 -5.58
N GLU A 200 3.36 -1.90 -5.69
CA GLU A 200 4.76 -2.16 -6.02
C GLU A 200 4.97 -2.04 -7.55
N PRO A 201 5.80 -1.09 -8.02
CA PRO A 201 5.98 -0.80 -9.45
C PRO A 201 6.74 -1.88 -10.22
N SER A 202 7.43 -2.78 -9.52
CA SER A 202 8.16 -3.91 -10.13
C SER A 202 7.23 -5.04 -10.61
N THR A 203 5.97 -5.01 -10.18
CA THR A 203 5.00 -6.07 -10.43
C THR A 203 4.48 -6.03 -11.85
N MET A 204 4.16 -7.20 -12.40
CA MET A 204 3.59 -7.29 -13.75
C MET A 204 2.18 -6.70 -13.88
N LEU A 205 1.52 -6.43 -12.74
CA LEU A 205 0.17 -5.86 -12.69
C LEU A 205 0.19 -4.35 -12.56
N PHE A 206 1.33 -3.70 -12.29
CA PHE A 206 1.40 -2.27 -12.01
C PHE A 206 0.70 -1.42 -13.09
N ASP A 207 1.11 -1.56 -14.35
CA ASP A 207 0.54 -0.78 -15.46
C ASP A 207 -0.97 -1.01 -15.63
N ALA A 208 -1.41 -2.25 -15.43
CA ALA A 208 -2.82 -2.61 -15.50
C ALA A 208 -3.60 -2.04 -14.31
N ALA A 209 -3.04 -2.07 -13.10
CA ALA A 209 -3.63 -1.48 -11.91
C ALA A 209 -3.81 0.04 -12.06
N VAL A 210 -2.79 0.74 -12.56
CA VAL A 210 -2.85 2.19 -12.84
C VAL A 210 -3.96 2.52 -13.85
N LYS A 211 -4.05 1.78 -14.96
CA LYS A 211 -5.13 1.98 -15.93
C LYS A 211 -6.50 1.65 -15.37
N THR A 212 -6.59 0.64 -14.53
CA THR A 212 -7.87 0.18 -13.98
C THR A 212 -8.42 1.17 -12.98
N ILE A 213 -7.61 1.66 -12.04
CA ILE A 213 -8.03 2.71 -11.11
C ILE A 213 -8.39 4.01 -11.85
N HIS A 214 -7.61 4.40 -12.85
CA HIS A 214 -7.90 5.58 -13.70
C HIS A 214 -9.23 5.46 -14.46
N SER A 215 -9.61 4.25 -14.88
CA SER A 215 -10.88 4.01 -15.57
C SER A 215 -12.13 4.26 -14.71
N VAL A 216 -11.97 4.35 -13.39
CA VAL A 216 -13.04 4.60 -12.41
C VAL A 216 -12.89 5.98 -11.75
N PHE A 217 -11.65 6.40 -11.50
CA PHE A 217 -11.27 7.66 -10.89
C PHE A 217 -10.50 8.52 -11.90
N PRO A 218 -11.09 9.61 -12.42
CA PRO A 218 -10.45 10.44 -13.44
C PRO A 218 -9.22 11.20 -12.92
N GLN A 219 -9.07 11.34 -11.60
CA GLN A 219 -7.93 11.99 -10.97
C GLN A 219 -7.11 10.93 -10.23
N VAL A 220 -5.83 10.80 -10.59
CA VAL A 220 -4.87 9.93 -9.91
C VAL A 220 -3.54 10.67 -9.76
N ASP A 221 -3.12 10.87 -8.52
CA ASP A 221 -1.84 11.47 -8.16
C ASP A 221 -0.92 10.40 -7.58
N PHE A 222 0.39 10.53 -7.81
CA PHE A 222 1.39 9.51 -7.50
C PHE A 222 2.46 10.04 -6.57
N TYR A 223 2.85 9.21 -5.60
CA TYR A 223 3.96 9.46 -4.68
C TYR A 223 4.92 8.28 -4.69
N GLU A 224 6.20 8.57 -4.90
CA GLU A 224 7.28 7.59 -4.81
C GLU A 224 7.72 7.45 -3.34
N ALA A 225 7.65 6.23 -2.81
CA ALA A 225 7.81 6.00 -1.38
C ALA A 225 8.63 4.74 -1.10
N GLY A 226 9.95 4.88 -1.03
CA GLY A 226 10.84 3.79 -0.63
C GLY A 226 10.84 2.57 -1.58
N GLY A 227 10.62 2.79 -2.87
CA GLY A 227 10.51 1.74 -3.88
C GLY A 227 9.08 1.32 -4.23
N ASN A 228 8.09 1.71 -3.41
CA ASN A 228 6.67 1.60 -3.69
C ASN A 228 6.11 2.88 -4.31
N ILE A 229 4.91 2.78 -4.87
CA ILE A 229 4.11 3.91 -5.33
C ILE A 229 2.82 3.97 -4.52
N VAL A 230 2.53 5.13 -3.93
CA VAL A 230 1.20 5.42 -3.39
C VAL A 230 0.43 6.22 -4.44
N MET A 231 -0.70 5.66 -4.88
CA MET A 231 -1.66 6.33 -5.75
C MET A 231 -2.76 6.94 -4.88
N VAL A 232 -3.05 8.24 -5.02
CA VAL A 232 -4.23 8.87 -4.44
C VAL A 232 -5.21 9.19 -5.56
N ALA A 233 -6.36 8.54 -5.55
CA ALA A 233 -7.37 8.66 -6.59
C ALA A 233 -8.71 9.18 -6.03
N TYR A 234 -9.42 9.97 -6.84
CA TYR A 234 -10.65 10.62 -6.41
C TYR A 234 -11.58 10.98 -7.58
N PRO A 235 -12.90 11.06 -7.35
CA PRO A 235 -13.86 11.48 -8.35
C PRO A 235 -13.87 13.00 -8.55
N GLY A 236 -14.36 13.43 -9.71
CA GLY A 236 -14.60 14.84 -10.02
C GLY A 236 -13.39 15.55 -10.65
N ASP A 237 -13.37 16.87 -10.48
CA ASP A 237 -12.35 17.75 -11.05
C ASP A 237 -11.02 17.62 -10.31
N GLU A 238 -9.92 17.98 -10.99
CA GLU A 238 -8.60 18.05 -10.38
C GLU A 238 -8.63 19.00 -9.17
N ARG A 239 -8.11 18.53 -8.04
CA ARG A 239 -7.76 19.40 -6.92
C ARG A 239 -6.44 20.06 -7.24
N LYS A 240 -6.47 21.38 -7.41
CA LYS A 240 -5.29 22.12 -7.86
C LYS A 240 -4.19 22.09 -6.79
N PRO A 241 -2.91 22.07 -7.18
CA PRO A 241 -1.80 22.05 -6.23
C PRO A 241 -1.84 23.20 -5.21
N GLU A 242 -2.27 24.40 -5.62
CA GLU A 242 -2.41 25.56 -4.74
C GLU A 242 -3.48 25.37 -3.67
N ASP A 243 -4.61 24.75 -4.02
CA ASP A 243 -5.70 24.45 -3.08
C ASP A 243 -5.26 23.35 -2.10
N LEU A 244 -4.60 22.31 -2.61
CA LEU A 244 -4.03 21.24 -1.79
C LEU A 244 -2.95 21.75 -0.84
N ALA A 245 -2.16 22.75 -1.25
CA ALA A 245 -1.13 23.35 -0.40
C ALA A 245 -1.74 24.08 0.80
N GLY A 246 -2.83 24.83 0.60
CA GLY A 246 -3.57 25.45 1.69
C GLY A 246 -4.13 24.42 2.66
N VAL A 247 -4.82 23.40 2.12
CA VAL A 247 -5.40 22.32 2.92
C VAL A 247 -4.33 21.52 3.69
N ALA A 248 -3.19 21.22 3.06
CA ALA A 248 -2.08 20.51 3.69
C ALA A 248 -1.51 21.30 4.87
N GLN A 249 -1.28 22.61 4.70
CA GLN A 249 -0.79 23.48 5.77
C GLN A 249 -1.78 23.61 6.93
N GLU A 250 -3.07 23.75 6.63
CA GLU A 250 -4.13 23.81 7.64
C GLU A 250 -4.18 22.51 8.45
N ARG A 251 -4.17 21.36 7.77
CA ARG A 251 -4.22 20.03 8.42
C ARG A 251 -2.94 19.70 9.18
N ASP A 252 -1.76 20.07 8.67
CA ASP A 252 -0.49 19.91 9.39
C ASP A 252 -0.46 20.73 10.68
N LYS A 253 -1.12 21.89 10.70
CA LYS A 253 -1.27 22.73 11.89
C LYS A 253 -2.34 22.19 12.85
N GLU A 254 -3.48 21.75 12.32
CA GLU A 254 -4.61 21.24 13.10
C GLU A 254 -4.28 19.91 13.78
N PHE A 255 -3.78 18.95 13.01
CA PHE A 255 -3.53 17.58 13.49
C PHE A 255 -2.11 17.39 14.03
N GLY A 256 -1.18 18.26 13.65
CA GLY A 256 0.19 18.20 14.17
C GLY A 256 0.99 17.00 13.68
N PHE A 257 0.68 16.46 12.48
CA PHE A 257 1.35 15.27 11.93
C PHE A 257 2.88 15.36 12.02
N ARG A 258 3.50 14.24 12.38
CA ARG A 258 4.96 14.09 12.40
C ARG A 258 5.56 14.18 10.99
N TYR A 259 4.92 13.55 10.02
CA TYR A 259 5.34 13.58 8.62
C TYR A 259 4.41 14.56 7.91
N LYS A 260 4.96 15.69 7.44
CA LYS A 260 4.14 16.81 6.98
C LYS A 260 3.51 16.52 5.63
N LEU A 261 2.21 16.80 5.53
CA LEU A 261 1.46 16.71 4.29
C LEU A 261 2.02 17.67 3.24
N ALA A 262 2.47 18.86 3.66
CA ALA A 262 3.11 19.82 2.76
C ALA A 262 4.38 19.27 2.09
N ASP A 263 5.20 18.51 2.84
CA ASP A 263 6.42 17.88 2.31
C ASP A 263 6.10 16.73 1.35
N MET A 264 5.01 16.01 1.60
CA MET A 264 4.50 14.99 0.68
C MET A 264 3.98 15.63 -0.60
N LEU A 265 3.20 16.72 -0.51
CA LEU A 265 2.66 17.43 -1.66
C LEU A 265 3.75 17.88 -2.63
N ALA A 266 4.91 18.31 -2.13
CA ALA A 266 6.07 18.68 -2.96
C ALA A 266 6.60 17.52 -3.83
N GLN A 267 6.26 16.27 -3.49
CA GLN A 267 6.66 15.06 -4.20
C GLN A 267 5.54 14.49 -5.08
N ARG A 268 4.39 15.17 -5.15
CA ARG A 268 3.25 14.80 -6.00
C ARG A 268 3.68 14.74 -7.47
N LYS A 269 3.39 13.63 -8.12
CA LYS A 269 3.55 13.47 -9.57
C LYS A 269 2.18 13.20 -10.20
N ARG A 270 1.94 13.79 -11.38
CA ARG A 270 0.91 13.33 -12.32
C ARG A 270 1.59 12.70 -13.51
N ILE A 271 1.03 11.59 -13.97
CA ILE A 271 1.50 10.91 -15.15
C ILE A 271 0.40 10.96 -16.20
N ASP A 272 0.80 11.08 -17.45
CA ASP A 272 -0.11 10.99 -18.57
C ASP A 272 -0.40 9.52 -18.85
N ILE A 273 -1.52 9.03 -18.28
CA ILE A 273 -1.92 7.62 -18.35
C ILE A 273 -2.37 7.26 -19.78
N ASP A 274 -2.94 8.21 -20.51
CA ASP A 274 -3.54 7.97 -21.83
C ASP A 274 -2.50 8.00 -22.97
N ASN A 275 -1.46 8.83 -22.86
CA ASN A 275 -0.43 8.94 -23.91
C ASN A 275 0.73 7.94 -23.79
N GLY A 276 0.68 7.00 -22.83
CA GLY A 276 1.52 5.79 -22.82
C GLY A 276 3.02 6.00 -22.63
N GLN A 277 3.46 7.19 -22.19
CA GLN A 277 4.88 7.49 -22.01
C GLN A 277 5.48 6.88 -20.72
N VAL A 278 4.63 6.65 -19.71
CA VAL A 278 5.04 6.15 -18.39
C VAL A 278 4.50 4.74 -18.10
N ILE A 279 3.35 4.41 -18.68
CA ILE A 279 2.63 3.14 -18.50
C ILE A 279 2.49 2.46 -19.86
N ASP A 280 2.60 1.13 -19.93
CA ASP A 280 2.40 0.40 -21.19
C ASP A 280 1.03 0.74 -21.82
N ALA A 281 1.04 1.35 -23.00
CA ALA A 281 -0.16 1.67 -23.77
C ALA A 281 -1.03 0.43 -24.07
N LYS A 282 -0.46 -0.78 -24.04
CA LYS A 282 -1.17 -2.06 -24.23
C LYS A 282 -1.72 -2.68 -22.96
N ALA A 283 -1.34 -2.20 -21.77
CA ALA A 283 -1.93 -2.67 -20.52
C ALA A 283 -3.46 -2.54 -20.57
N LYS A 284 -4.15 -3.57 -20.09
CA LYS A 284 -5.62 -3.66 -20.14
C LYS A 284 -6.21 -3.32 -18.79
N VAL A 285 -7.42 -2.76 -18.83
CA VAL A 285 -8.26 -2.66 -17.63
C VAL A 285 -8.55 -4.07 -17.13
N LEU A 286 -8.30 -4.29 -15.85
CA LEU A 286 -8.58 -5.52 -15.14
C LEU A 286 -10.07 -5.55 -14.79
N THR A 287 -10.72 -6.67 -15.05
CA THR A 287 -12.14 -6.87 -14.71
C THR A 287 -12.28 -8.22 -14.00
N ASP A 288 -13.34 -8.40 -13.23
CA ASP A 288 -13.60 -9.70 -12.57
C ASP A 288 -13.65 -10.86 -13.59
N ASP A 289 -14.20 -10.60 -14.78
CA ASP A 289 -14.29 -11.57 -15.89
C ASP A 289 -12.94 -11.77 -16.61
N PHE A 290 -11.94 -10.94 -16.32
CA PHE A 290 -10.61 -11.00 -16.92
C PHE A 290 -9.53 -11.03 -15.83
N ALA A 291 -9.46 -12.16 -15.11
CA ALA A 291 -8.33 -12.47 -14.24
C ALA A 291 -7.08 -12.83 -15.08
N PRO A 292 -6.05 -11.98 -15.13
CA PRO A 292 -4.88 -12.23 -15.96
C PRO A 292 -3.99 -13.32 -15.36
N VAL A 293 -4.33 -13.91 -14.21
CA VAL A 293 -3.52 -14.94 -13.54
C VAL A 293 -3.25 -16.14 -14.47
N GLU A 294 -4.23 -16.54 -15.28
CA GLU A 294 -4.06 -17.62 -16.27
C GLU A 294 -3.36 -17.16 -17.56
N ALA A 295 -3.54 -15.90 -17.96
CA ALA A 295 -2.84 -15.32 -19.11
C ALA A 295 -1.36 -14.98 -18.82
N LEU A 296 -1.00 -14.76 -17.55
CA LEU A 296 0.33 -14.30 -17.13
C LEU A 296 1.30 -15.46 -16.85
N LYS A 297 0.83 -16.62 -16.38
CA LYS A 297 1.62 -17.88 -16.40
C LYS A 297 2.02 -18.31 -17.81
N SER A 298 1.19 -17.99 -18.81
CA SER A 298 1.52 -18.20 -20.23
C SER A 298 2.68 -17.29 -20.70
N ILE A 299 2.88 -16.13 -20.06
CA ILE A 299 3.94 -15.18 -20.38
C ILE A 299 5.24 -15.52 -19.62
N GLU A 300 5.17 -16.20 -18.47
CA GLU A 300 6.34 -16.77 -17.77
C GLU A 300 7.13 -17.78 -18.64
N ARG A 301 6.48 -18.50 -19.57
CA ARG A 301 7.21 -19.40 -20.50
C ARG A 301 8.10 -18.66 -21.51
N HIS A 302 7.89 -17.35 -21.71
CA HIS A 302 8.61 -16.58 -22.73
C HIS A 302 9.41 -15.39 -22.18
N ASN A 303 9.30 -15.08 -20.88
CA ASN A 303 10.06 -13.99 -20.26
C ASN A 303 11.34 -14.50 -19.58
N LYS A 304 12.36 -14.79 -20.40
CA LYS A 304 13.73 -14.47 -19.99
C LYS A 304 13.86 -12.94 -19.98
N LYS A 305 13.81 -12.30 -18.81
CA LYS A 305 14.51 -11.03 -18.65
C LYS A 305 15.98 -11.38 -18.40
N LEU A 306 16.79 -11.28 -19.45
CA LEU A 306 18.24 -11.45 -19.40
C LEU A 306 18.93 -10.17 -18.88
N PRO A 307 20.16 -10.30 -18.34
CA PRO A 307 20.94 -11.53 -18.19
C PRO A 307 20.65 -12.29 -16.91
#